data_AF-A0A0Q8XNH6-F1
#
_entry.id   AF-A0A0Q8XNH6-F1
#
_cell.length_a   1.000
_cell.length_b   1.000
_cell.length_c   1.000
_cell.angle_alpha   90.00
_cell.angle_beta   90.00
_cell.angle_gamma   90.00
#
_symmetry.space_group_name_H-M   'P 1'
#
loop_
_entity.id
_entity.type
_entity.pdbx_description
1 polymer ?
#
loop_
_entity_poly.entity_id
_entity_poly.type
_entity_poly.pdbx_seq_one_letter_code
_entity_poly.pdbx_strand_id
1 'polypeptide(L)'
;MKPAKPAKPAPIRRDWVSKSLAGALLGFAIALGCSALLAAATSGVPLATRSQLAMWLIPPVWLGILSTVYFFGSGWRAWGWLGGVCLALYGGLYAAGAL
;
A
#
# COMPACT_ATOMS: atom_id res chain seq x y z
N MET A 1 4.95 -25.01 -47.99
CA MET A 1 5.09 -24.76 -46.53
C MET A 1 4.01 -23.73 -46.14
N LYS A 2 2.97 -24.11 -45.39
CA LYS A 2 1.91 -23.16 -44.98
C LYS A 2 2.43 -22.28 -43.83
N PRO A 3 2.28 -20.94 -43.87
CA PRO A 3 2.72 -20.10 -42.76
C PRO A 3 1.88 -20.39 -41.52
N ALA A 4 2.56 -20.59 -40.38
CA ALA A 4 1.92 -20.81 -39.10
C ALA A 4 1.15 -19.55 -38.68
N LYS A 5 -0.11 -19.71 -38.29
CA LYS A 5 -0.98 -18.61 -37.84
C LYS A 5 -0.42 -18.06 -36.51
N PRO A 6 -0.22 -16.74 -36.37
CA PRO A 6 0.31 -16.17 -35.13
C PRO A 6 -0.62 -16.49 -33.95
N ALA A 7 -0.03 -16.91 -32.83
CA ALA A 7 -0.77 -17.26 -31.62
C ALA A 7 -1.50 -16.02 -31.05
N LYS A 8 -2.74 -16.20 -30.58
CA LYS A 8 -3.55 -15.13 -30.00
C LYS A 8 -2.89 -14.62 -28.71
N PRO A 9 -2.77 -13.29 -28.50
CA PRO A 9 -2.25 -12.74 -27.25
C PRO A 9 -3.02 -13.26 -26.05
N ALA A 10 -2.32 -13.49 -24.94
CA ALA A 10 -2.95 -13.92 -23.69
C ALA A 10 -4.05 -12.92 -23.27
N PRO A 11 -5.20 -13.40 -22.77
CA PRO A 11 -6.29 -12.52 -22.37
C PRO A 11 -5.84 -11.57 -21.26
N ILE A 12 -6.32 -10.32 -21.32
CA ILE A 12 -6.09 -9.30 -20.28
C ILE A 12 -6.55 -9.88 -18.94
N ARG A 13 -5.62 -9.92 -17.98
CA ARG A 13 -5.89 -10.47 -16.65
C ARG A 13 -6.88 -9.54 -15.92
N ARG A 14 -8.04 -10.08 -15.53
CA ARG A 14 -9.14 -9.34 -14.88
C ARG A 14 -8.85 -8.92 -13.44
N ASP A 15 -7.69 -9.26 -12.90
CA ASP A 15 -7.30 -9.02 -11.52
C ASP A 15 -6.85 -7.57 -11.25
N TRP A 16 -6.74 -6.73 -12.27
CA TRP A 16 -6.33 -5.33 -12.12
C TRP A 16 -7.25 -4.56 -11.16
N VAL A 17 -8.58 -4.72 -11.25
CA VAL A 17 -9.54 -4.06 -10.33
C VAL A 17 -9.29 -4.48 -8.89
N SER A 18 -9.05 -5.78 -8.66
CA SER A 18 -8.78 -6.31 -7.32
C SER A 18 -7.48 -5.75 -6.74
N LYS A 19 -6.43 -5.60 -7.57
CA LYS A 19 -5.16 -4.99 -7.17
C LYS A 19 -5.32 -3.50 -6.88
N SER A 20 -6.03 -2.76 -7.74
CA SER A 20 -6.31 -1.34 -7.52
C SER A 20 -7.08 -1.14 -6.22
N LEU A 21 -8.07 -1.97 -5.94
CA LEU A 21 -8.84 -1.91 -4.69
C LEU A 21 -7.98 -2.24 -3.47
N ALA A 22 -7.12 -3.27 -3.56
CA ALA A 22 -6.18 -3.60 -2.49
C ALA A 22 -5.23 -2.43 -2.20
N GLY A 23 -4.60 -1.87 -3.25
CA GLY A 23 -3.69 -0.74 -3.12
C GLY A 23 -4.39 0.53 -2.63
N ALA A 24 -5.63 0.78 -3.07
CA ALA A 24 -6.40 1.93 -2.62
C ALA A 24 -6.76 1.82 -1.14
N LEU A 25 -7.39 0.72 -0.71
CA LEU A 25 -7.89 0.57 0.66
C LEU A 25 -6.78 0.26 1.65
N LEU A 26 -6.03 -0.83 1.43
CA LEU A 26 -4.97 -1.24 2.36
C LEU A 26 -3.75 -0.34 2.25
N GLY A 27 -3.42 0.16 1.05
CA GLY A 27 -2.35 1.15 0.92
C GLY A 27 -2.67 2.46 1.64
N PHE A 28 -3.93 2.91 1.65
CA PHE A 28 -4.34 4.09 2.41
C PHE A 28 -4.24 3.85 3.91
N ALA A 29 -4.73 2.69 4.40
CA ALA A 29 -4.59 2.30 5.79
C ALA A 29 -3.12 2.24 6.24
N ILE A 30 -2.24 1.64 5.43
CA ILE A 30 -0.79 1.61 5.70
C ILE A 30 -0.22 3.03 5.74
N ALA A 31 -0.62 3.92 4.81
CA ALA A 31 -0.14 5.31 4.81
C ALA A 31 -0.56 6.08 6.08
N LEU A 32 -1.77 5.86 6.58
CA LEU A 32 -2.23 6.40 7.86
C LEU A 32 -1.42 5.82 9.04
N GLY A 33 -1.19 4.51 9.06
CA GLY A 33 -0.35 3.87 10.08
C GLY A 33 1.09 4.42 10.08
N CYS A 34 1.68 4.63 8.90
CA CYS A 34 3.01 5.23 8.77
C CYS A 34 3.02 6.69 9.26
N SER A 35 1.95 7.44 8.99
CA SER A 35 1.76 8.81 9.51
C SER A 35 1.69 8.83 11.03
N ALA A 36 0.91 7.92 11.64
CA ALA A 36 0.84 7.76 13.09
C ALA A 36 2.19 7.36 13.71
N LEU A 37 2.90 6.42 13.07
CA LEU A 37 4.24 6.00 13.49
C LEU A 37 5.22 7.17 13.46
N LEU A 38 5.22 7.98 12.40
CA LEU A 38 6.05 9.18 12.31
C LEU A 38 5.69 10.19 13.40
N ALA A 39 4.41 10.42 13.65
CA ALA A 39 3.94 11.33 14.69
C ALA A 39 4.38 10.88 16.09
N ALA A 40 4.32 9.58 16.38
CA ALA A 40 4.81 9.00 17.62
C ALA A 40 6.33 9.13 17.77
N ALA A 41 7.08 8.83 16.71
CA ALA A 41 8.54 8.93 16.68
C ALA A 41 9.06 10.38 16.80
N THR A 42 8.24 11.37 16.46
CA THR A 42 8.59 12.81 16.47
C THR A 42 7.92 13.57 17.62
N SER A 43 7.61 12.90 18.73
CA SER A 43 6.94 13.47 19.91
C SER A 43 7.67 14.66 20.57
N GLY A 44 8.96 14.87 20.29
CA GLY A 44 9.73 16.04 20.72
C GLY A 44 9.73 17.24 19.75
N VAL A 45 9.20 17.08 18.53
CA VAL A 45 9.17 18.15 17.50
C VAL A 45 7.97 19.07 17.72
N PRO A 46 8.04 20.39 17.46
CA PRO A 46 6.88 21.28 17.56
C PRO A 46 5.67 20.75 16.79
N LEU A 47 4.47 20.86 17.38
CA LEU A 47 3.24 20.27 16.84
C LEU A 47 2.95 20.71 15.41
N ALA A 48 3.19 21.99 15.08
CA ALA A 48 2.97 22.52 13.74
C ALA A 48 3.87 21.85 12.68
N THR A 49 5.14 21.62 13.00
CA THR A 49 6.07 20.93 12.09
C THR A 49 5.73 19.44 12.00
N ARG A 50 5.43 18.81 13.14
CA ARG A 50 5.04 17.40 13.21
C ARG A 50 3.79 17.11 12.37
N SER A 51 2.76 17.94 12.49
CA SER A 51 1.50 17.74 11.77
C SER A 51 1.67 17.87 10.26
N GLN A 52 2.50 18.84 9.81
CA GLN A 52 2.86 18.95 8.40
C GLN A 52 3.60 17.70 7.92
N LEU A 53 4.62 17.23 8.64
CA LEU A 53 5.35 16.02 8.25
C LEU A 53 4.44 14.78 8.19
N ALA A 54 3.59 14.59 9.21
CA ALA A 54 2.63 13.48 9.25
C ALA A 54 1.62 13.55 8.10
N MET A 55 1.10 14.74 7.79
CA MET A 55 0.15 14.95 6.68
C MET A 55 0.81 14.71 5.31
N TRP A 56 1.99 15.27 5.10
CA TRP A 56 2.71 15.19 3.83
C TRP A 56 3.26 13.79 3.53
N LEU A 57 3.41 12.93 4.56
CA LEU A 57 3.83 11.55 4.37
C LEU A 57 2.75 10.68 3.71
N ILE A 58 1.46 10.99 3.92
CA ILE A 58 0.37 10.11 3.50
C ILE A 58 0.33 9.95 1.96
N PRO A 59 0.27 11.03 1.13
CA PRO A 59 0.21 10.89 -0.32
C PRO A 59 1.37 10.11 -0.95
N PRO A 60 2.66 10.38 -0.64
CA PRO A 60 3.76 9.65 -1.28
C PRO A 60 3.78 8.17 -0.89
N VAL A 61 3.47 7.83 0.36
CA VAL A 61 3.38 6.42 0.78
C VAL A 61 2.19 5.74 0.10
N TRP A 62 1.02 6.37 0.10
CA TRP A 62 -0.18 5.79 -0.50
C TRP A 62 -0.03 5.57 -2.00
N LEU A 63 0.41 6.59 -2.74
CA LEU A 63 0.62 6.52 -4.19
C LEU A 63 1.78 5.57 -4.56
N GLY A 64 2.82 5.50 -3.72
CA GLY A 64 3.89 4.51 -3.86
C GLY A 64 3.37 3.08 -3.76
N ILE A 65 2.53 2.78 -2.76
CA ILE A 65 1.89 1.47 -2.61
C ILE A 65 0.92 1.19 -3.78
N LEU A 66 0.09 2.18 -4.15
CA LEU A 66 -0.87 2.05 -5.24
C LEU A 66 -0.18 1.78 -6.59
N SER A 67 1.01 2.32 -6.80
CA SER A 67 1.80 2.07 -8.01
C SER A 67 2.46 0.69 -7.98
N THR A 68 3.04 0.30 -6.84
CA THR A 68 3.75 -0.98 -6.69
C THR A 68 2.81 -2.19 -6.61
N VAL A 69 1.51 -1.99 -6.36
CA VAL A 69 0.52 -3.09 -6.28
C VAL A 69 0.40 -3.89 -7.60
N TYR A 70 0.75 -3.28 -8.72
CA TYR A 70 0.73 -3.96 -10.03
C TYR A 70 1.90 -4.92 -10.23
N PHE A 71 2.94 -4.88 -9.38
CA PHE A 71 4.02 -5.87 -9.36
C PHE A 71 3.58 -7.22 -8.77
N PHE A 72 2.44 -7.29 -8.06
CA PHE A 72 1.90 -8.56 -7.62
C PHE A 72 1.35 -9.38 -8.80
N GLY A 73 1.71 -10.67 -8.85
CA GLY A 73 1.25 -11.58 -9.91
C GLY A 73 -0.26 -11.91 -9.87
N SER A 74 -0.95 -11.64 -8.76
CA SER A 74 -2.40 -11.81 -8.59
C SER A 74 -2.98 -10.85 -7.56
N GLY A 75 -4.29 -10.56 -7.65
CA GLY A 75 -5.02 -9.72 -6.68
C GLY A 75 -5.00 -10.30 -5.26
N TRP A 76 -5.16 -11.62 -5.10
CA TRP A 76 -5.14 -12.26 -3.78
C TRP A 76 -3.79 -12.12 -3.07
N ARG A 77 -2.67 -12.19 -3.82
CA ARG A 77 -1.35 -11.93 -3.27
C ARG A 77 -1.20 -10.47 -2.81
N ALA A 78 -1.76 -9.51 -3.55
CA ALA A 78 -1.76 -8.11 -3.13
C ALA A 78 -2.53 -7.92 -1.82
N TRP A 79 -3.72 -8.50 -1.70
CA TRP A 79 -4.51 -8.47 -0.46
C TRP A 79 -3.79 -9.12 0.72
N GLY A 80 -3.23 -10.31 0.53
CA GLY A 80 -2.50 -11.02 1.60
C GLY A 80 -1.27 -10.26 2.08
N TRP A 81 -0.45 -9.73 1.16
CA TRP A 81 0.74 -8.97 1.53
C TRP A 81 0.42 -7.63 2.16
N LEU A 82 -0.45 -6.82 1.53
CA LEU A 82 -0.83 -5.51 2.08
C LEU A 82 -1.59 -5.68 3.40
N GLY A 83 -2.43 -6.72 3.52
CA GLY A 83 -3.14 -7.04 4.76
C GLY A 83 -2.18 -7.44 5.88
N GLY A 84 -1.18 -8.27 5.57
CA GLY A 84 -0.14 -8.65 6.53
C GLY A 84 0.69 -7.45 7.00
N VAL A 85 1.12 -6.57 6.09
CA VAL A 85 1.82 -5.33 6.43
C VAL A 85 0.95 -4.41 7.28
N CYS A 86 -0.32 -4.26 6.93
CA CYS A 86 -1.26 -3.45 7.69
C CYS A 86 -1.43 -3.99 9.13
N LEU A 87 -1.64 -5.30 9.29
CA LEU A 87 -1.77 -5.93 10.61
C LEU A 87 -0.49 -5.79 11.44
N ALA A 88 0.69 -6.01 10.83
CA ALA A 88 1.97 -5.86 11.52
C ALA A 88 2.19 -4.42 11.98
N LEU A 89 1.88 -3.43 11.13
CA LEU A 89 2.04 -2.01 11.42
C LEU A 89 1.13 -1.58 12.58
N TYR A 90 -0.17 -1.84 12.49
CA TYR A 90 -1.12 -1.47 13.53
C TYR A 90 -0.92 -2.28 14.81
N GLY A 91 -0.55 -3.56 14.72
CA GLY A 91 -0.19 -4.38 15.87
C GLY A 91 1.04 -3.83 16.59
N GLY A 92 2.06 -3.39 15.85
CA GLY A 92 3.25 -2.74 16.41
C GLY A 92 2.93 -1.40 17.08
N LEU A 93 2.10 -0.57 16.45
CA LEU A 93 1.63 0.69 17.05
C LEU A 93 0.84 0.45 18.34
N TYR A 94 -0.04 -0.54 18.36
CA TYR A 94 -0.81 -0.91 19.55
C TYR A 94 0.10 -1.44 20.66
N ALA A 95 1.03 -2.33 20.33
CA ALA A 95 2.00 -2.85 21.30
C ALA A 95 2.92 -1.75 21.87
N ALA A 96 3.19 -0.70 21.09
CA ALA A 96 3.96 0.47 21.53
C ALA A 96 3.13 1.50 22.34
N GLY A 97 1.82 1.29 22.51
CA GLY A 97 0.93 2.25 23.17
C GLY A 97 0.73 3.55 22.37
N ALA A 98 0.95 3.50 21.06
CA ALA A 98 0.77 4.62 20.14
C ALA A 98 -0.63 4.65 19.48
N LEU A 99 -1.50 3.70 19.85
CA LEU A 99 -2.91 3.58 19.47
C LEU A 99 -3.80 3.49 20.72
#